data_AF-A0AAN8TN85-F1
#
_entry.id   AF-A0AAN8TN85-F1
#
_cell.length_a   1.000
_cell.length_b   1.000
_cell.length_c   1.000
_cell.angle_alpha   90.00
_cell.angle_beta   90.00
_cell.angle_gamma   90.00
#
_symmetry.space_group_name_H-M   'P 1'
#
loop_
_entity.id
_entity.type
_entity.pdbx_description
1 polymer ?
#
loop_
_entity_poly.entity_id
_entity_poly.type
_entity_poly.pdbx_seq_one_letter_code
_entity_poly.pdbx_strand_id
1 'polypeptide(L)'
;MQVNIPMEEEMFVNRITVSDLLDLDWSYDIEECMVTLQAPITEIDTFFDWYNIHIKVKDNGGKTSLDLFNGVAEKLLDTSTFKLVNRLYKSDM
;
A
#
# COMPACT_ATOMS: atom_id res chain seq x y z
N MET A 1 18.77 15.07 21.18
CA MET A 1 19.35 15.58 19.92
C MET A 1 18.58 14.91 18.80
N GLN A 2 17.89 15.67 17.96
CA GLN A 2 17.22 15.12 16.79
C GLN A 2 18.28 14.96 15.71
N VAL A 3 18.61 13.72 15.36
CA VAL A 3 19.60 13.42 14.32
C VAL A 3 18.90 13.68 12.98
N ASN A 4 19.43 14.61 12.17
CA ASN A 4 18.92 14.87 10.84
C ASN A 4 19.46 13.79 9.89
N ILE A 5 18.70 12.70 9.72
CA ILE A 5 19.01 11.62 8.79
C ILE A 5 18.24 11.80 7.46
N PRO A 6 18.76 11.32 6.33
CA PRO A 6 18.03 11.30 5.07
C PRO A 6 16.71 10.53 5.17
N MET A 7 15.72 10.92 4.35
CA MET A 7 14.39 10.31 4.33
C MET A 7 14.44 8.80 4.12
N GLU A 8 15.32 8.32 3.23
CA GLU A 8 15.47 6.89 2.95
C GLU A 8 15.98 6.12 4.18
N GLU A 9 16.87 6.74 4.96
CA GLU A 9 17.40 6.18 6.20
C GLU A 9 16.33 6.21 7.30
N GLU A 10 15.54 7.29 7.37
CA GLU A 10 14.41 7.41 8.27
C GLU A 10 13.34 6.34 8.00
N MET A 11 12.99 6.10 6.74
CA MET A 11 12.07 5.03 6.34
C MET A 11 12.56 3.64 6.76
N PHE A 12 13.88 3.41 6.74
CA PHE A 12 14.45 2.15 7.21
C PHE A 12 14.36 2.00 8.74
N VAL A 13 14.67 3.07 9.47
CA VAL A 13 14.65 3.08 10.94
C VAL A 13 13.23 3.01 11.50
N ASN A 14 12.28 3.72 10.87
CA ASN A 14 10.88 3.81 11.31
C ASN A 14 9.98 2.75 10.66
N ARG A 15 10.56 1.62 10.26
CA ARG A 15 9.79 0.51 9.71
C ARG A 15 8.95 -0.16 10.80
N ILE A 16 7.67 -0.31 10.51
CA ILE A 16 6.73 -1.03 11.38
C ILE A 16 6.40 -2.40 10.80
N THR A 17 5.91 -3.32 11.65
CA THR A 17 5.35 -4.59 11.21
C THR A 17 3.87 -4.46 10.86
N VAL A 18 3.28 -5.49 10.24
CA VAL A 18 1.83 -5.55 10.02
C VAL A 18 1.06 -5.52 11.35
N SER A 19 1.57 -6.15 12.41
CA SER A 19 0.92 -6.09 13.73
C SER A 19 0.90 -4.66 14.26
N ASP A 20 2.06 -3.99 14.24
CA ASP A 20 2.17 -2.62 14.71
C ASP A 20 1.22 -1.69 13.96
N LEU A 21 1.09 -1.87 12.63
CA LEU A 21 0.16 -1.12 11.79
C LEU A 21 -1.31 -1.32 12.20
N LEU A 22 -1.69 -2.55 12.52
CA LEU A 22 -3.06 -2.88 12.95
C LEU A 22 -3.36 -2.37 14.35
N ASP A 23 -2.34 -2.23 15.20
CA ASP A 23 -2.45 -1.75 16.58
C ASP A 23 -2.34 -0.22 16.69
N LEU A 24 -2.09 0.50 15.59
CA LEU A 24 -2.10 1.96 15.58
C LEU A 24 -3.47 2.51 16.00
N ASP A 25 -3.45 3.57 16.79
CA ASP A 25 -4.67 4.36 17.03
C ASP A 25 -5.05 5.04 15.72
N TRP A 26 -6.29 4.80 15.26
CA TRP A 26 -6.89 5.41 14.06
C TRP A 26 -8.02 6.39 14.45
N SER A 27 -7.90 7.03 15.60
CA SER A 27 -8.88 8.00 16.10
C SER A 27 -9.12 9.16 15.12
N TYR A 28 -10.30 9.77 15.21
CA TYR A 28 -10.76 10.84 14.31
C TYR A 28 -9.88 12.10 14.32
N ASP A 29 -8.97 12.24 15.28
CA ASP A 29 -8.12 13.40 15.47
C ASP A 29 -6.79 13.31 14.70
N ILE A 30 -6.57 12.24 13.93
CA ILE A 30 -5.34 12.05 13.13
C ILE A 30 -5.45 12.83 11.84
N GLU A 31 -4.64 13.88 11.71
CA GLU A 31 -4.57 14.70 10.49
C GLU A 31 -3.92 13.94 9.33
N GLU A 32 -2.76 13.33 9.55
CA GLU A 32 -2.04 12.49 8.58
C GLU A 32 -0.96 11.67 9.30
N CYS A 33 -0.80 10.39 8.96
CA CYS A 33 0.26 9.55 9.50
C CYS A 33 1.06 8.90 8.36
N MET A 34 2.38 9.12 8.35
CA MET A 34 3.29 8.45 7.44
C MET A 34 3.94 7.25 8.15
N VAL A 35 3.79 6.06 7.55
CA VAL A 35 4.37 4.82 8.06
C VAL A 35 5.17 4.12 6.97
N THR A 36 6.21 3.37 7.36
CA THR A 36 6.95 2.52 6.42
C THR A 36 6.72 1.05 6.74
N LEU A 37 6.16 0.30 5.79
CA LEU A 37 5.97 -1.15 5.86
C LEU A 37 6.80 -1.82 4.77
N GLN A 38 7.62 -2.81 5.13
CA GLN A 38 8.24 -3.71 4.15
C GLN A 38 7.63 -5.10 4.29
N ALA A 39 6.75 -5.47 3.35
CA ALA A 39 6.12 -6.77 3.32
C ALA A 39 5.92 -7.25 1.87
N PRO A 40 6.11 -8.55 1.57
CA PRO A 40 5.68 -9.12 0.31
C PRO A 40 4.19 -8.87 0.00
N ILE A 41 3.91 -8.47 -1.23
CA ILE A 41 2.56 -8.50 -1.78
C ILE A 41 2.21 -9.95 -2.08
N THR A 42 1.08 -10.41 -1.57
CA THR A 42 0.62 -11.80 -1.70
C THR A 42 -0.57 -11.93 -2.65
N GLU A 43 -1.35 -10.86 -2.83
CA GLU A 43 -2.53 -10.83 -3.68
C GLU A 43 -2.80 -9.40 -4.12
N ILE A 44 -3.35 -9.26 -5.33
CA ILE A 44 -3.75 -8.00 -5.94
C ILE A 44 -5.18 -8.20 -6.46
N ASP A 45 -6.11 -7.40 -5.96
CA ASP A 45 -7.51 -7.41 -6.35
C ASP A 45 -7.86 -6.10 -7.08
N THR A 46 -8.50 -6.25 -8.23
CA THR A 46 -8.90 -5.17 -9.14
C THR A 46 -10.41 -5.20 -9.43
N PHE A 47 -11.22 -5.87 -8.59
CA PHE A 47 -12.65 -6.10 -8.82
C PHE A 47 -13.50 -4.83 -8.82
N PHE A 48 -13.10 -3.81 -8.09
CA PHE A 48 -13.83 -2.55 -8.05
C PHE A 48 -13.36 -1.71 -9.24
N ASP A 49 -14.27 -1.29 -10.13
CA ASP A 49 -14.03 -0.42 -11.31
C ASP A 49 -13.44 0.97 -11.00
N TRP A 50 -12.92 1.15 -9.80
CA TRP A 50 -12.24 2.32 -9.33
C TRP A 50 -10.76 2.23 -9.66
N TYR A 51 -10.12 3.39 -9.80
CA TYR A 51 -8.68 3.49 -10.06
C TYR A 51 -7.87 3.25 -8.76
N ASN A 52 -8.29 2.32 -7.91
CA ASN A 52 -7.56 1.87 -6.73
C ASN A 52 -7.33 0.35 -6.79
N ILE A 53 -6.18 -0.08 -6.29
CA ILE A 53 -5.80 -1.49 -6.23
C ILE A 53 -5.84 -1.92 -4.77
N HIS A 54 -6.59 -2.98 -4.49
CA HIS A 54 -6.60 -3.60 -3.18
C HIS A 54 -5.47 -4.63 -3.14
N ILE A 55 -4.50 -4.45 -2.25
CA ILE A 55 -3.39 -5.40 -2.10
C ILE A 55 -3.44 -6.08 -0.74
N LYS A 56 -3.06 -7.35 -0.69
CA LYS A 56 -2.84 -8.08 0.56
C LYS A 56 -1.36 -8.26 0.79
N VAL A 57 -0.89 -7.87 1.97
CA VAL A 57 0.53 -7.95 2.36
C VAL A 57 0.69 -8.84 3.59
N LYS A 58 1.85 -9.48 3.70
CA LYS A 58 2.19 -10.35 4.83
C LYS A 58 3.63 -10.15 5.27
N ASP A 59 3.86 -10.02 6.57
CA ASP A 59 5.20 -10.12 7.17
C ASP A 59 5.21 -11.13 8.34
N ASN A 60 6.20 -11.02 9.22
CA ASN A 60 6.32 -11.85 10.42
C ASN A 60 5.30 -11.48 11.51
N GLY A 61 4.78 -10.26 11.52
CA GLY A 61 3.77 -9.80 12.46
C GLY A 61 2.36 -10.23 12.05
N GLY A 62 2.05 -10.25 10.76
CA GLY A 62 0.72 -10.69 10.33
C GLY A 62 0.40 -10.50 8.86
N LYS A 63 -0.90 -10.37 8.60
CA LYS A 63 -1.46 -10.10 7.28
C LYS A 63 -2.43 -8.93 7.37
N THR A 64 -2.42 -8.07 6.35
CA THR A 64 -3.38 -6.97 6.23
C THR A 64 -3.65 -6.65 4.77
N SER A 65 -4.65 -5.78 4.52
CA SER A 65 -5.01 -5.26 3.21
C SER A 65 -4.76 -3.76 3.15
N LEU A 66 -4.30 -3.26 2.01
CA LEU A 66 -4.07 -1.83 1.75
C LEU A 66 -4.69 -1.43 0.42
N ASP A 67 -5.19 -0.19 0.34
CA ASP A 67 -5.71 0.39 -0.89
C ASP A 67 -4.70 1.36 -1.50
N LEU A 68 -4.25 1.08 -2.72
CA LEU A 68 -3.34 1.94 -3.47
C LEU A 68 -4.12 2.77 -4.49
N PHE A 69 -4.08 4.10 -4.34
CA PHE A 69 -4.68 5.02 -5.30
C PHE A 69 -3.83 5.18 -6.56
N ASN A 70 -4.50 5.55 -7.66
CA ASN A 70 -4.02 5.53 -9.05
C ASN A 70 -2.51 5.80 -9.25
N GLY A 71 -1.99 6.94 -8.78
CA GLY A 71 -0.58 7.29 -9.03
C GLY A 71 0.45 6.32 -8.42
N VAL A 72 0.13 5.67 -7.31
CA VAL A 72 0.99 4.65 -6.67
C VAL A 72 0.76 3.28 -7.32
N ALA A 73 -0.50 2.97 -7.60
CA ALA A 73 -0.92 1.77 -8.32
C ALA A 73 -0.24 1.62 -9.70
N GLU A 74 -0.21 2.69 -10.49
CA GLU A 74 0.39 2.68 -11.83
C GLU A 74 1.90 2.46 -11.81
N LYS A 75 2.59 3.06 -10.83
CA LYS A 75 4.03 2.84 -10.61
C LYS A 75 4.32 1.40 -10.21
N LEU A 76 3.49 0.83 -9.33
CA LEU A 76 3.67 -0.55 -8.87
C LEU A 76 3.50 -1.56 -10.01
N LEU A 77 2.51 -1.35 -10.88
CA LEU A 77 2.18 -2.28 -11.95
C LEU A 77 2.86 -1.98 -13.30
N ASP A 78 3.66 -0.91 -13.37
CA ASP A 78 4.29 -0.39 -14.60
C ASP A 78 3.29 -0.26 -15.78
N THR A 79 2.05 0.11 -15.45
CA THR A 79 0.98 0.24 -16.43
C THR A 79 -0.14 1.11 -15.88
N SER A 80 -0.91 1.75 -16.77
CA SER A 80 -2.03 2.55 -16.30
C SER A 80 -3.19 1.68 -15.82
N THR A 81 -3.82 2.07 -14.71
CA THR A 81 -4.97 1.34 -14.15
C THR A 81 -6.11 1.28 -15.18
N PHE A 82 -6.26 2.33 -15.99
CA PHE A 82 -7.14 2.36 -17.16
C PHE A 82 -6.86 1.25 -18.20
N LYS A 83 -5.58 0.94 -18.49
CA LYS A 83 -5.23 -0.12 -19.44
C LYS A 83 -5.55 -1.51 -18.88
N LEU A 84 -5.38 -1.70 -17.58
CA LEU A 84 -5.69 -2.97 -16.92
C LEU A 84 -7.19 -3.26 -16.94
N VAL A 85 -8.00 -2.29 -16.51
CA VAL A 85 -9.46 -2.39 -16.50
C VAL A 85 -9.97 -2.75 -17.90
N ASN A 86 -9.51 -2.04 -18.94
CA ASN A 86 -9.92 -2.32 -20.32
C ASN A 86 -9.43 -3.65 -20.90
N ARG A 87 -8.37 -4.25 -20.35
CA ARG A 87 -7.94 -5.60 -20.75
C ARG A 87 -8.86 -6.67 -20.16
N LEU A 88 -9.23 -6.53 -18.89
CA LEU A 88 -10.14 -7.44 -18.21
C LEU A 88 -11.50 -7.51 -18.93
N TYR A 89 -12.06 -6.34 -19.27
CA TYR A 89 -13.32 -6.27 -20.03
C TYR A 89 -13.24 -6.86 -21.45
N LYS A 90 -12.05 -6.93 -22.06
CA LYS A 90 -11.86 -7.57 -23.37
C LYS A 90 -11.69 -9.09 -23.29
N SER A 91 -11.23 -9.61 -22.16
CA SER A 91 -11.10 -11.07 -21.96
C SER A 91 -12.42 -11.75 -21.63
N ASP A 92 -13.42 -11.01 -21.16
CA ASP A 92 -14.75 -11.52 -20.80
C ASP A 92 -15.78 -11.41 -21.95
N MET A 93 -15.36 -11.00 -23.15
CA MET A 93 -16.18 -10.94 -24.38
C MET A 93 -15.77 -12.00 -25.41
#